data_AF-A0AAE0F5B5-F1
#
_entry.id   AF-A0AAE0F5B5-F1
#
_cell.length_a   1.000
_cell.length_b   1.000
_cell.length_c   1.000
_cell.angle_alpha   90.00
_cell.angle_beta   90.00
_cell.angle_gamma   90.00
#
_symmetry.space_group_name_H-M   'P 1'
#
loop_
_entity.id
_entity.type
_entity.pdbx_description
1 polymer ?
#
loop_
_entity_poly.entity_id
_entity_poly.type
_entity_poly.pdbx_seq_one_letter_code
_entity_poly.pdbx_strand_id
1 'polypeptide(L)'
;MSSAGYLKFFERFDGEAPHFDGRAIYAISDLHVDSKVNRDWVNSLPAQDHLEDALIVAGDVATNLEVLESTLVALLEKFGAVWFCPGNHELWCTPDKKGQSHSIEKFFAILQLCRKLGVRTEPGTVGTSAAIVPMYSWYKPVSADIPKVVKYFDRSCRWTKGVGNPEDPQDSLYPGISEFFAQLNEKRLELDYENRHIISFTHFVPHLELFYGRRDLVHVMGCDLIGKQVQQMQKQTNQQTHIFGHSHMNVDTTKNGIRFVQHAVGNATDYFAAEARSFGPKTFVTLIGYIPYNFGKVLGAIGMQHKKIHGMHQMMFGMVPELSDVLTQPYPCYIKRYADVKVSNVCVNVHNKLM
;
A
#
# COMPACT_ATOMS: atom_id res chain seq x y z
N MET A 1 -15.76 23.03 -6.69
CA MET A 1 -16.80 22.04 -6.35
C MET A 1 -16.86 21.92 -4.82
N SER A 2 -18.03 21.72 -4.19
CA SER A 2 -18.11 21.44 -2.74
C SER A 2 -17.65 19.99 -2.44
N SER A 3 -17.31 19.67 -1.19
CA SER A 3 -17.03 18.29 -0.76
C SER A 3 -18.14 17.32 -1.19
N ALA A 4 -19.41 17.70 -0.96
CA ALA A 4 -20.58 16.93 -1.38
C ALA A 4 -20.66 16.68 -2.90
N GLY A 5 -20.15 17.60 -3.73
CA GLY A 5 -20.08 17.41 -5.18
C GLY A 5 -19.07 16.34 -5.59
N TYR A 6 -17.91 16.29 -4.92
CA TYR A 6 -16.90 15.26 -5.14
C TYR A 6 -17.35 13.89 -4.64
N LEU A 7 -18.01 13.82 -3.48
CA LEU A 7 -18.56 12.57 -2.95
C LEU A 7 -19.56 11.95 -3.93
N LYS A 8 -20.50 12.73 -4.48
CA LYS A 8 -21.45 12.24 -5.50
C LYS A 8 -20.78 11.72 -6.78
N PHE A 9 -19.64 12.28 -7.16
CA PHE A 9 -18.86 11.77 -8.30
C PHE A 9 -18.26 10.40 -8.00
N PHE A 10 -17.82 10.20 -6.75
CA PHE A 10 -17.27 8.95 -6.25
C PHE A 10 -18.34 7.86 -6.07
N GLU A 11 -19.59 8.24 -5.79
CA GLU A 11 -20.70 7.31 -5.54
C GLU A 11 -21.17 6.48 -6.74
N ARG A 12 -20.75 6.77 -7.98
CA ARG A 12 -21.13 6.06 -9.23
C ARG A 12 -20.49 4.67 -9.36
N PHE A 13 -20.51 3.92 -8.28
CA PHE A 13 -20.05 2.54 -8.22
C PHE A 13 -21.21 1.62 -8.56
N ASP A 14 -21.39 1.37 -9.86
CA ASP A 14 -22.53 0.59 -10.39
C ASP A 14 -22.11 -0.80 -10.90
N GLY A 15 -20.92 -1.29 -10.51
CA GLY A 15 -20.34 -2.55 -11.01
C GLY A 15 -20.13 -3.60 -9.92
N GLU A 16 -20.25 -4.88 -10.30
CA GLU A 16 -19.83 -6.01 -9.45
C GLU A 16 -18.35 -5.86 -9.03
N ALA A 17 -18.03 -6.29 -7.81
CA ALA A 17 -16.67 -6.20 -7.29
C ALA A 17 -15.69 -6.96 -8.21
N PRO A 18 -14.61 -6.32 -8.72
CA PRO A 18 -13.68 -6.94 -9.63
C PRO A 18 -13.06 -8.21 -9.04
N HIS A 19 -13.13 -9.30 -9.79
CA HIS A 19 -12.52 -10.58 -9.45
C HIS A 19 -11.22 -10.79 -10.23
N PHE A 20 -10.24 -11.46 -9.62
CA PHE A 20 -9.02 -11.92 -10.28
C PHE A 20 -8.69 -13.33 -9.82
N ASP A 21 -8.48 -14.26 -10.75
CA ASP A 21 -8.13 -15.65 -10.43
C ASP A 21 -6.60 -15.80 -10.28
N GLY A 22 -6.06 -15.17 -9.23
CA GLY A 22 -4.63 -15.09 -8.96
C GLY A 22 -4.12 -16.11 -7.95
N ARG A 23 -2.82 -16.41 -8.01
CA ARG A 23 -2.15 -17.43 -7.16
C ARG A 23 -1.49 -16.84 -5.92
N ALA A 24 -0.90 -15.65 -6.04
CA ALA A 24 -0.29 -14.94 -4.92
C ALA A 24 -0.67 -13.45 -4.90
N ILE A 25 -0.49 -12.83 -3.73
CA ILE A 25 -0.70 -11.40 -3.51
C ILE A 25 0.57 -10.80 -2.92
N TYR A 26 1.09 -9.80 -3.60
CA TYR A 26 2.29 -9.05 -3.24
C TYR A 26 1.97 -7.61 -2.87
N ALA A 27 2.84 -6.97 -2.09
CA ALA A 27 2.68 -5.58 -1.71
C ALA A 27 4.00 -4.79 -1.76
N ILE A 28 3.88 -3.51 -2.13
CA ILE A 28 4.95 -2.52 -2.14
C ILE A 28 4.40 -1.10 -1.95
N SER A 29 5.24 -0.15 -1.54
CA SER A 29 4.90 1.27 -1.44
C SER A 29 6.12 2.15 -1.77
N ASP A 30 5.88 3.46 -1.91
CA ASP A 30 6.92 4.49 -1.93
C ASP A 30 7.96 4.25 -3.04
N LEU A 31 7.51 3.94 -4.27
CA LEU A 31 8.40 3.66 -5.41
C LEU A 31 9.21 4.90 -5.82
N HIS A 32 8.66 6.11 -5.69
CA HIS A 32 9.35 7.38 -6.00
C HIS A 32 10.11 7.39 -7.34
N VAL A 33 9.45 6.97 -8.42
CA VAL A 33 10.07 6.77 -9.75
C VAL A 33 10.37 8.07 -10.51
N ASP A 34 10.05 9.23 -9.95
CA ASP A 34 10.62 10.49 -10.44
C ASP A 34 12.16 10.44 -10.38
N SER A 35 12.71 9.74 -9.38
CA SER A 35 14.12 9.38 -9.36
C SER A 35 14.47 8.38 -10.46
N LYS A 36 15.51 8.70 -11.25
CA LYS A 36 16.01 7.80 -12.30
C LYS A 36 16.37 6.42 -11.75
N VAL A 37 17.00 6.35 -10.58
CA VAL A 37 17.43 5.09 -9.98
C VAL A 37 16.25 4.16 -9.70
N ASN A 38 15.18 4.70 -9.10
CA ASN A 38 14.00 3.90 -8.78
C ASN A 38 13.22 3.54 -10.05
N ARG A 39 13.15 4.44 -11.04
CA ARG A 39 12.53 4.15 -12.34
C ARG A 39 13.24 3.04 -13.10
N ASP A 40 14.57 3.11 -13.18
CA ASP A 40 15.39 2.08 -13.81
C ASP A 40 15.16 0.72 -13.10
N TRP A 41 15.10 0.74 -11.77
CA TRP A 41 14.80 -0.45 -10.97
C TRP A 41 13.43 -1.05 -11.28
N VAL A 42 12.35 -0.26 -11.27
CA VAL A 42 11.00 -0.75 -11.63
C VAL A 42 10.98 -1.34 -13.05
N ASN A 43 11.64 -0.69 -14.01
CA ASN A 43 11.69 -1.17 -15.39
C ASN A 43 12.44 -2.51 -15.51
N SER A 44 13.44 -2.73 -14.66
CA SER A 44 14.25 -3.96 -14.63
C SER A 44 13.58 -5.15 -13.91
N LEU A 45 12.43 -4.94 -13.27
CA LEU A 45 11.67 -6.05 -12.67
C LEU A 45 11.33 -7.12 -13.73
N PRO A 46 11.43 -8.42 -13.41
CA PRO A 46 11.11 -9.50 -14.34
C PRO A 46 9.68 -9.40 -14.88
N ALA A 47 9.50 -9.61 -16.18
CA ALA A 47 8.20 -9.42 -16.83
C ALA A 47 7.29 -10.65 -16.83
N GLN A 48 7.79 -11.83 -16.50
CA GLN A 48 7.04 -13.09 -16.67
C GLN A 48 6.81 -13.83 -15.35
N ASP A 49 7.47 -13.41 -14.27
CA ASP A 49 7.49 -14.16 -13.01
C ASP A 49 6.17 -14.06 -12.24
N HIS A 50 5.38 -12.99 -12.48
CA HIS A 50 4.22 -12.63 -11.65
C HIS A 50 2.91 -12.42 -12.44
N LEU A 51 2.83 -12.94 -13.67
CA LEU A 51 1.64 -12.77 -14.52
C LEU A 51 0.36 -13.41 -13.96
N GLU A 52 0.48 -14.32 -13.00
CA GLU A 52 -0.64 -14.95 -12.30
C GLU A 52 -0.87 -14.38 -10.90
N ASP A 53 -0.17 -13.30 -10.55
CA ASP A 53 -0.17 -12.71 -9.22
C ASP A 53 -0.77 -11.31 -9.21
N ALA A 54 -1.27 -10.92 -8.04
CA ALA A 54 -1.75 -9.56 -7.78
C ALA A 54 -0.66 -8.73 -7.07
N LEU A 55 -0.50 -7.47 -7.47
CA LEU A 55 0.33 -6.49 -6.77
C LEU A 55 -0.53 -5.40 -6.13
N ILE A 56 -0.30 -5.13 -4.85
CA ILE A 56 -0.81 -3.96 -4.14
C ILE A 56 0.30 -2.89 -4.12
N VAL A 57 -0.02 -1.68 -4.56
CA VAL A 57 0.87 -0.52 -4.54
C VAL A 57 0.27 0.56 -3.63
N ALA A 58 0.83 0.72 -2.44
CA ALA A 58 0.30 1.58 -1.38
C ALA A 58 0.88 3.02 -1.42
N GLY A 59 0.65 3.70 -2.56
CA GLY A 59 0.97 5.11 -2.76
C GLY A 59 2.43 5.45 -2.98
N ASP A 60 2.65 6.73 -3.34
CA ASP A 60 3.94 7.36 -3.62
C ASP A 60 4.74 6.65 -4.71
N VAL A 61 4.10 6.52 -5.86
CA VAL A 61 4.72 6.04 -7.09
C VAL A 61 5.43 7.17 -7.82
N ALA A 62 4.72 8.27 -8.10
CA ALA A 62 5.25 9.40 -8.84
C ALA A 62 4.44 10.69 -8.61
N THR A 63 5.13 11.82 -8.58
CA THR A 63 4.50 13.14 -8.60
C THR A 63 3.91 13.48 -9.97
N ASN A 64 4.59 13.15 -11.07
CA ASN A 64 4.10 13.47 -12.41
C ASN A 64 3.08 12.43 -12.91
N LEU A 65 1.93 12.87 -13.41
CA LEU A 65 0.87 11.99 -13.92
C LEU A 65 1.30 11.11 -15.11
N GLU A 66 2.15 11.62 -16.01
CA GLU A 66 2.68 10.85 -17.16
C GLU A 66 3.66 9.78 -16.68
N VAL A 67 4.48 10.11 -15.68
CA VAL A 67 5.39 9.15 -15.05
C VAL A 67 4.58 8.07 -14.33
N LEU A 68 3.56 8.45 -13.56
CA LEU A 68 2.63 7.53 -12.92
C LEU A 68 1.97 6.59 -13.95
N GLU A 69 1.42 7.13 -15.06
CA GLU A 69 0.84 6.33 -16.14
C GLU A 69 1.83 5.31 -16.68
N SER A 70 3.05 5.74 -17.04
CA SER A 70 4.08 4.85 -17.58
C SER A 70 4.48 3.75 -16.60
N THR A 71 4.55 4.06 -15.30
CA THR A 71 4.90 3.08 -14.27
C THR A 71 3.78 2.09 -14.01
N LEU A 72 2.52 2.55 -13.95
CA LEU A 72 1.37 1.67 -13.80
C LEU A 72 1.23 0.70 -14.99
N VAL A 73 1.48 1.18 -16.22
CA VAL A 73 1.55 0.31 -17.41
C VAL A 73 2.66 -0.73 -17.27
N ALA A 74 3.87 -0.31 -16.89
CA ALA A 74 4.99 -1.23 -16.69
C ALA A 74 4.71 -2.27 -15.60
N LEU A 75 3.95 -1.95 -14.55
CA LEU A 75 3.55 -2.91 -13.53
C LEU A 75 2.47 -3.89 -14.04
N LEU A 76 1.51 -3.42 -14.84
CA LEU A 76 0.50 -4.28 -15.48
C LEU A 76 1.11 -5.25 -16.50
N GLU A 77 2.26 -4.94 -17.09
CA GLU A 77 3.01 -5.87 -17.94
C GLU A 77 3.71 -6.99 -17.16
N LYS A 78 3.84 -6.84 -15.83
CA LYS A 78 4.59 -7.75 -14.95
C LYS A 78 3.68 -8.53 -14.00
N PHE A 79 2.49 -8.02 -13.71
CA PHE A 79 1.51 -8.60 -12.79
C PHE A 79 0.16 -8.81 -13.46
N GLY A 80 -0.50 -9.92 -13.15
CA GLY A 80 -1.83 -10.22 -13.69
C GLY A 80 -2.93 -9.27 -13.21
N ALA A 81 -2.74 -8.64 -12.05
CA ALA A 81 -3.57 -7.55 -11.57
C ALA A 81 -2.78 -6.57 -10.69
N VAL A 82 -3.12 -5.29 -10.77
CA VAL A 82 -2.53 -4.24 -9.92
C VAL A 82 -3.64 -3.48 -9.19
N TRP A 83 -3.54 -3.40 -7.87
CA TRP A 83 -4.32 -2.52 -7.02
C TRP A 83 -3.48 -1.34 -6.55
N PHE A 84 -4.08 -0.16 -6.51
CA PHE A 84 -3.37 1.08 -6.20
C PHE A 84 -4.23 2.05 -5.37
N CYS A 85 -3.58 2.79 -4.48
CA CYS A 85 -4.15 3.98 -3.86
C CYS A 85 -3.13 5.14 -3.95
N PRO A 86 -3.56 6.39 -4.19
CA PRO A 86 -2.65 7.53 -4.23
C PRO A 86 -2.07 7.86 -2.84
N GLY A 87 -0.79 8.23 -2.80
CA GLY A 87 -0.10 8.85 -1.68
C GLY A 87 -0.06 10.38 -1.77
N ASN A 88 0.78 11.02 -0.97
CA ASN A 88 0.90 12.49 -0.97
C ASN A 88 1.62 13.01 -2.21
N HIS A 89 2.65 12.31 -2.71
CA HIS A 89 3.40 12.75 -3.88
C HIS A 89 2.51 12.81 -5.13
N GLU A 90 1.58 11.86 -5.26
CA GLU A 90 0.57 11.88 -6.30
C GLU A 90 -0.30 13.14 -6.26
N LEU A 91 -0.49 13.77 -5.09
CA LEU A 91 -1.34 14.94 -4.91
C LEU A 91 -0.61 16.28 -4.97
N TRP A 92 0.71 16.28 -5.10
CA TRP A 92 1.49 17.50 -5.29
C TRP A 92 1.16 18.15 -6.63
N CYS A 93 0.81 19.44 -6.59
CA CYS A 93 0.52 20.23 -7.79
C CYS A 93 1.82 20.88 -8.28
N THR A 94 2.40 20.36 -9.35
CA THR A 94 3.60 20.96 -9.96
C THR A 94 3.21 22.16 -10.84
N PRO A 95 3.94 23.29 -10.77
CA PRO A 95 3.57 24.53 -11.49
C PRO A 95 3.49 24.40 -13.02
N ASP A 96 4.15 23.39 -13.59
CA ASP A 96 4.45 23.32 -15.02
C ASP A 96 3.33 22.71 -15.88
N LYS A 97 2.20 22.28 -15.29
CA LYS A 97 1.10 21.60 -16.02
C LYS A 97 -0.22 22.39 -15.89
N LYS A 98 -0.65 22.98 -17.01
CA LYS A 98 -1.98 23.61 -17.14
C LYS A 98 -3.09 22.58 -16.90
N GLY A 99 -4.00 22.84 -15.96
CA GLY A 99 -5.22 22.04 -15.74
C GLY A 99 -5.25 21.19 -14.47
N GLN A 100 -4.17 21.14 -13.67
CA GLN A 100 -4.14 20.48 -12.35
C GLN A 100 -3.94 21.52 -11.24
N SER A 101 -4.91 22.41 -11.08
CA SER A 101 -4.79 23.53 -10.15
C SER A 101 -4.96 23.11 -8.68
N HIS A 102 -5.58 21.96 -8.43
CA HIS A 102 -5.87 21.46 -7.08
C HIS A 102 -5.60 19.97 -6.91
N SER A 103 -5.11 19.61 -5.73
CA SER A 103 -4.79 18.24 -5.30
C SER A 103 -5.99 17.29 -5.40
N ILE A 104 -7.20 17.77 -5.09
CA ILE A 104 -8.42 16.95 -5.19
C ILE A 104 -8.81 16.67 -6.64
N GLU A 105 -8.65 17.65 -7.53
CA GLU A 105 -8.90 17.43 -8.96
C GLU A 105 -7.90 16.42 -9.53
N LYS A 106 -6.63 16.52 -9.12
CA LYS A 106 -5.58 15.57 -9.47
C LYS A 106 -5.86 14.17 -8.93
N PHE A 107 -6.33 14.04 -7.68
CA PHE A 107 -6.76 12.76 -7.09
C PHE A 107 -7.79 12.06 -7.99
N PHE A 108 -8.87 12.75 -8.38
CA PHE A 108 -9.88 12.16 -9.25
C PHE A 108 -9.38 11.86 -10.66
N ALA A 109 -8.49 12.70 -11.21
CA ALA A 109 -7.84 12.43 -12.49
C ALA A 109 -6.98 11.15 -12.45
N ILE A 110 -6.30 10.89 -11.33
CA ILE A 110 -5.54 9.66 -11.09
C ILE A 110 -6.47 8.44 -11.02
N LEU A 111 -7.59 8.53 -10.28
CA LEU A 111 -8.56 7.44 -10.24
C LEU A 111 -9.15 7.13 -11.63
N GLN A 112 -9.41 8.18 -12.42
CA GLN A 112 -9.85 8.03 -13.81
C GLN A 112 -8.79 7.38 -14.70
N LEU A 113 -7.52 7.77 -14.53
CA LEU A 113 -6.38 7.14 -15.21
C LEU A 113 -6.30 5.65 -14.86
N CYS A 114 -6.33 5.30 -13.57
CA CYS A 114 -6.31 3.91 -13.12
C CYS A 114 -7.44 3.09 -13.77
N ARG A 115 -8.66 3.63 -13.77
CA ARG A 115 -9.82 3.00 -14.43
C ARG A 115 -9.57 2.77 -15.92
N LYS A 116 -8.99 3.74 -16.64
CA LYS A 116 -8.66 3.63 -18.07
C LYS A 116 -7.61 2.53 -18.33
N LEU A 117 -6.64 2.38 -17.44
CA LEU A 117 -5.56 1.38 -17.56
C LEU A 117 -5.97 -0.02 -17.08
N GLY A 118 -7.06 -0.14 -16.31
CA GLY A 118 -7.43 -1.38 -15.64
C GLY A 118 -6.73 -1.59 -14.29
N VAL A 119 -6.04 -0.58 -13.76
CA VAL A 119 -5.54 -0.56 -12.38
C VAL A 119 -6.72 -0.39 -11.42
N ARG A 120 -6.76 -1.23 -10.39
CA ARG A 120 -7.92 -1.35 -9.50
C ARG A 120 -7.74 -0.44 -8.28
N THR A 121 -8.64 0.53 -8.12
CA THR A 121 -8.68 1.45 -6.97
C THR A 121 -9.85 1.16 -6.04
N GLU A 122 -10.53 0.04 -6.26
CA GLU A 122 -11.83 -0.30 -5.69
C GLU A 122 -11.77 -1.71 -5.07
N PRO A 123 -12.62 -2.01 -4.07
CA PRO A 123 -12.63 -3.32 -3.44
C PRO A 123 -12.86 -4.43 -4.45
N GLY A 124 -12.13 -5.53 -4.33
CA GLY A 124 -12.24 -6.67 -5.23
C GLY A 124 -11.75 -7.96 -4.59
N THR A 125 -11.86 -9.07 -5.30
CA THR A 125 -11.46 -10.39 -4.81
C THR A 125 -10.29 -10.97 -5.59
N VAL A 126 -9.45 -11.73 -4.90
CA VAL A 126 -8.42 -12.57 -5.52
C VAL A 126 -8.68 -14.02 -5.13
N GLY A 127 -8.94 -14.85 -6.15
CA GLY A 127 -9.42 -16.22 -6.00
C GLY A 127 -10.60 -16.32 -5.05
N THR A 128 -10.69 -17.43 -4.31
CA THR A 128 -11.77 -17.67 -3.34
C THR A 128 -11.40 -17.32 -1.91
N SER A 129 -10.26 -16.68 -1.67
CA SER A 129 -9.69 -16.59 -0.32
C SER A 129 -9.50 -15.16 0.19
N ALA A 130 -9.33 -14.18 -0.70
CA ALA A 130 -8.98 -12.83 -0.30
C ALA A 130 -9.90 -11.77 -0.90
N ALA A 131 -10.16 -10.74 -0.10
CA ALA A 131 -10.73 -9.47 -0.56
C ALA A 131 -9.66 -8.38 -0.40
N ILE A 132 -9.33 -7.68 -1.48
CA ILE A 132 -8.41 -6.53 -1.48
C ILE A 132 -9.26 -5.26 -1.38
N VAL A 133 -8.95 -4.40 -0.41
CA VAL A 133 -9.74 -3.21 -0.08
C VAL A 133 -8.84 -1.96 -0.07
N PRO A 134 -8.66 -1.29 -1.23
CA PRO A 134 -7.97 0.00 -1.29
C PRO A 134 -8.74 1.03 -0.49
N MET A 135 -8.08 1.78 0.37
CA MET A 135 -8.68 2.87 1.13
C MET A 135 -7.85 4.14 0.95
N TYR A 136 -8.50 5.28 1.11
CA TYR A 136 -7.84 6.58 1.02
C TYR A 136 -7.66 7.19 2.39
N SER A 137 -6.55 7.87 2.60
CA SER A 137 -6.24 8.47 3.89
C SER A 137 -5.42 9.75 3.71
N TRP A 138 -5.35 10.52 4.78
CA TRP A 138 -4.45 11.64 4.95
C TRP A 138 -4.01 11.68 6.42
N TYR A 139 -3.00 12.49 6.74
CA TYR A 139 -2.61 12.71 8.13
C TYR A 139 -3.43 13.80 8.81
N LYS A 140 -3.37 13.79 10.14
CA LYS A 140 -3.88 14.86 10.99
C LYS A 140 -2.86 15.10 12.09
N PRO A 141 -2.54 16.37 12.42
CA PRO A 141 -1.59 16.63 13.49
C PRO A 141 -2.03 16.05 14.83
N VAL A 142 -1.06 15.53 15.59
CA VAL A 142 -1.31 14.85 16.87
C VAL A 142 -1.46 15.82 18.05
N SER A 143 -1.03 17.06 17.89
CA SER A 143 -1.18 18.13 18.87
C SER A 143 -1.25 19.49 18.16
N ALA A 144 -1.59 20.55 18.90
CA ALA A 144 -1.60 21.92 18.38
C ALA A 144 -0.20 22.55 18.26
N ASP A 145 0.79 22.00 18.98
CA ASP A 145 2.17 22.48 18.92
C ASP A 145 2.90 21.81 17.75
N ILE A 146 2.86 22.47 16.59
CA ILE A 146 3.37 21.94 15.33
C ILE A 146 4.82 22.37 15.11
N PRO A 147 5.77 21.43 14.98
CA PRO A 147 7.14 21.76 14.61
C PRO A 147 7.21 22.51 13.28
N LYS A 148 8.03 23.58 13.21
CA LYS A 148 8.17 24.40 11.99
C LYS A 148 8.54 23.59 10.75
N VAL A 149 9.29 22.50 10.93
CA VAL A 149 9.74 21.60 9.86
C VAL A 149 8.58 20.88 9.16
N VAL A 150 7.51 20.53 9.86
CA VAL A 150 6.36 19.83 9.27
C VAL A 150 5.29 20.76 8.70
N LYS A 151 5.31 22.05 9.05
CA LYS A 151 4.36 23.04 8.52
C LYS A 151 4.36 23.10 6.99
N TYR A 152 5.48 22.73 6.37
CA TYR A 152 5.68 22.81 4.94
C TYR A 152 5.85 21.45 4.26
N PHE A 153 5.56 20.35 4.96
CA PHE A 153 5.85 18.99 4.49
C PHE A 153 5.21 18.70 3.12
N ASP A 154 3.91 18.94 2.99
CA ASP A 154 3.17 18.82 1.72
C ASP A 154 2.71 20.19 1.18
N ARG A 155 3.59 21.20 1.24
CA ARG A 155 3.29 22.56 0.73
C ARG A 155 3.02 22.62 -0.77
N SER A 156 3.35 21.56 -1.50
CA SER A 156 3.09 21.44 -2.94
C SER A 156 1.64 21.07 -3.24
N CYS A 157 0.88 20.62 -2.23
CA CYS A 157 -0.56 20.42 -2.37
C CYS A 157 -1.29 21.77 -2.48
N ARG A 158 -2.45 21.73 -3.15
CA ARG A 158 -3.37 22.85 -3.30
C ARG A 158 -4.78 22.35 -3.07
N TRP A 159 -5.34 22.65 -1.91
CA TRP A 159 -6.65 22.16 -1.52
C TRP A 159 -7.74 23.14 -1.91
N THR A 160 -8.86 22.60 -2.40
CA THR A 160 -10.05 23.43 -2.67
C THR A 160 -10.70 23.85 -1.35
N LYS A 161 -11.42 24.99 -1.34
CA LYS A 161 -12.17 25.49 -0.18
C LYS A 161 -13.16 24.49 0.44
N GLY A 162 -13.61 23.50 -0.33
CA GLY A 162 -14.53 22.47 0.14
C GLY A 162 -13.86 21.34 0.94
N VAL A 163 -12.52 21.27 0.95
CA VAL A 163 -11.75 20.19 1.58
C VAL A 163 -10.65 20.72 2.50
N GLY A 164 -9.86 21.69 2.01
CA GLY A 164 -8.78 22.30 2.78
C GLY A 164 -9.18 23.62 3.42
N ASN A 165 -8.20 24.25 4.07
CA ASN A 165 -8.37 25.54 4.73
C ASN A 165 -8.75 26.63 3.69
N PRO A 166 -9.89 27.33 3.84
CA PRO A 166 -10.30 28.37 2.90
C PRO A 166 -9.36 29.58 2.83
N GLU A 167 -8.59 29.82 3.90
CA GLU A 167 -7.66 30.95 4.02
C GLU A 167 -6.22 30.58 3.60
N ASP A 168 -5.88 29.29 3.61
CA ASP A 168 -4.58 28.80 3.17
C ASP A 168 -4.74 27.49 2.36
N PRO A 169 -4.81 27.57 1.02
CA PRO A 169 -4.96 26.39 0.19
C PRO A 169 -3.74 25.46 0.21
N GLN A 170 -2.62 25.84 0.82
CA GLN A 170 -1.43 24.98 0.96
C GLN A 170 -1.34 24.32 2.33
N ASP A 171 -2.30 24.60 3.22
CA ASP A 171 -2.36 24.02 4.56
C ASP A 171 -2.80 22.56 4.51
N SER A 172 -1.82 21.68 4.30
CA SER A 172 -2.03 20.23 4.30
C SER A 172 -2.22 19.63 5.69
N LEU A 173 -2.16 20.42 6.76
CA LEU A 173 -2.45 20.00 8.14
C LEU A 173 -3.94 20.16 8.50
N TYR A 174 -4.73 20.78 7.61
CA TYR A 174 -6.14 21.06 7.87
C TYR A 174 -6.96 19.77 8.06
N PRO A 175 -7.67 19.60 9.20
CA PRO A 175 -8.37 18.35 9.52
C PRO A 175 -9.39 17.89 8.47
N GLY A 176 -10.04 18.84 7.78
CA GLY A 176 -11.03 18.55 6.74
C GLY A 176 -10.51 17.69 5.59
N ILE A 177 -9.20 17.67 5.36
CA ILE A 177 -8.56 16.81 4.35
C ILE A 177 -8.66 15.33 4.78
N SER A 178 -8.25 15.02 6.02
CA SER A 178 -8.34 13.66 6.56
C SER A 178 -9.78 13.17 6.67
N GLU A 179 -10.71 14.07 7.02
CA GLU A 179 -12.14 13.77 7.13
C GLU A 179 -12.76 13.49 5.75
N PHE A 180 -12.38 14.26 4.73
CA PHE A 180 -12.80 14.03 3.35
C PHE A 180 -12.39 12.65 2.83
N PHE A 181 -11.12 12.26 3.00
CA PHE A 181 -10.66 10.94 2.56
C PHE A 181 -11.28 9.80 3.38
N ALA A 182 -11.50 9.99 4.68
CA ALA A 182 -12.21 9.01 5.50
C ALA A 182 -13.65 8.78 4.99
N GLN A 183 -14.38 9.84 4.58
CA GLN A 183 -15.72 9.72 4.03
C GLN A 183 -15.76 8.90 2.73
N LEU A 184 -14.73 9.00 1.88
CA LEU A 184 -14.64 8.18 0.66
C LEU A 184 -14.56 6.66 0.95
N ASN A 185 -14.19 6.28 2.18
CA ASN A 185 -14.10 4.89 2.58
C ASN A 185 -15.40 4.31 3.13
N GLU A 186 -16.43 5.12 3.43
CA GLU A 186 -17.65 4.66 4.12
C GLU A 186 -18.30 3.47 3.40
N LYS A 187 -18.53 3.58 2.08
CA LYS A 187 -19.08 2.48 1.28
C LYS A 187 -18.21 1.22 1.33
N ARG A 188 -16.88 1.34 1.41
CA ARG A 188 -15.95 0.20 1.50
C ARG A 188 -16.09 -0.53 2.83
N LEU A 189 -16.49 0.16 3.89
CA LEU A 189 -16.69 -0.42 5.22
C LEU A 189 -18.03 -1.14 5.36
N GLU A 190 -18.97 -0.86 4.45
CA GLU A 190 -20.33 -1.41 4.43
C GLU A 190 -20.47 -2.64 3.52
N LEU A 191 -19.55 -2.84 2.57
CA LEU A 191 -19.52 -4.04 1.73
C LEU A 191 -19.35 -5.30 2.58
N ASP A 192 -20.00 -6.39 2.18
CA ASP A 192 -19.78 -7.72 2.74
C ASP A 192 -18.65 -8.42 1.97
N TYR A 193 -17.58 -8.76 2.69
CA TYR A 193 -16.42 -9.48 2.14
C TYR A 193 -16.51 -11.00 2.32
N GLU A 194 -17.69 -11.55 2.64
CA GLU A 194 -17.96 -12.99 2.72
C GLU A 194 -16.99 -13.75 3.65
N ASN A 195 -16.56 -13.11 4.74
CA ASN A 195 -15.58 -13.66 5.69
C ASN A 195 -14.25 -14.13 5.03
N ARG A 196 -13.90 -13.55 3.88
CA ARG A 196 -12.57 -13.74 3.23
C ARG A 196 -11.48 -13.11 4.09
N HIS A 197 -10.22 -13.43 3.80
CA HIS A 197 -9.09 -12.65 4.31
C HIS A 197 -9.17 -11.23 3.74
N ILE A 198 -9.44 -10.24 4.60
CA ILE A 198 -9.47 -8.84 4.18
C ILE A 198 -8.03 -8.29 4.19
N ILE A 199 -7.57 -7.88 3.01
CA ILE A 199 -6.31 -7.18 2.81
C ILE A 199 -6.65 -5.73 2.43
N SER A 200 -6.76 -4.87 3.44
CA SER A 200 -6.95 -3.44 3.20
C SER A 200 -5.61 -2.74 3.03
N PHE A 201 -5.60 -1.59 2.36
CA PHE A 201 -4.39 -0.79 2.28
C PHE A 201 -4.63 0.69 2.11
N THR A 202 -3.74 1.49 2.67
CA THR A 202 -3.74 2.95 2.60
C THR A 202 -2.33 3.44 2.31
N HIS A 203 -2.14 4.71 2.02
CA HIS A 203 -0.78 5.24 1.95
C HIS A 203 -0.25 5.61 3.35
N PHE A 204 -1.01 6.38 4.13
CA PHE A 204 -0.58 6.90 5.42
C PHE A 204 -0.59 5.86 6.55
N VAL A 205 0.25 6.08 7.55
CA VAL A 205 0.41 5.19 8.71
C VAL A 205 -0.89 5.14 9.53
N PRO A 206 -1.52 3.96 9.72
CA PRO A 206 -2.84 3.88 10.34
C PRO A 206 -2.82 4.05 11.86
N HIS A 207 -1.64 3.95 12.48
CA HIS A 207 -1.46 4.11 13.92
C HIS A 207 -0.06 4.62 14.22
N LEU A 208 0.05 5.66 15.04
CA LEU A 208 1.34 6.30 15.35
C LEU A 208 2.40 5.35 15.94
N GLU A 209 1.99 4.31 16.66
CA GLU A 209 2.90 3.31 17.22
C GLU A 209 3.63 2.47 16.16
N LEU A 210 3.12 2.45 14.93
CA LEU A 210 3.79 1.80 13.80
C LEU A 210 4.91 2.67 13.21
N PHE A 211 4.98 3.94 13.62
CA PHE A 211 6.04 4.87 13.21
C PHE A 211 7.08 5.03 14.33
N TYR A 212 8.31 4.62 14.04
CA TYR A 212 9.46 4.70 14.95
C TYR A 212 10.53 5.69 14.48
N GLY A 213 10.16 6.58 13.56
CA GLY A 213 11.04 7.59 13.00
C GLY A 213 11.22 8.83 13.88
N ARG A 214 11.59 9.93 13.25
CA ARG A 214 11.82 11.19 13.97
C ARG A 214 10.52 11.72 14.55
N ARG A 215 10.54 12.06 15.85
CA ARG A 215 9.37 12.51 16.60
C ARG A 215 8.72 13.79 16.06
N ASP A 216 9.46 14.65 15.39
CA ASP A 216 8.90 15.85 14.79
C ASP A 216 7.97 15.56 13.61
N LEU A 217 8.15 14.40 12.94
CA LEU A 217 7.36 14.02 11.76
C LEU A 217 6.03 13.35 12.11
N VAL A 218 5.76 13.00 13.37
CA VAL A 218 4.54 12.27 13.78
C VAL A 218 3.25 12.98 13.35
N HIS A 219 3.28 14.31 13.21
CA HIS A 219 2.13 15.13 12.82
C HIS A 219 1.72 14.97 11.35
N VAL A 220 2.59 14.39 10.54
CA VAL A 220 2.39 14.21 9.10
C VAL A 220 2.44 12.74 8.67
N MET A 221 2.44 11.80 9.61
CA MET A 221 2.56 10.36 9.28
C MET A 221 1.21 9.68 9.00
N GLY A 222 0.13 10.15 9.62
CA GLY A 222 -1.20 9.55 9.49
C GLY A 222 -2.14 10.06 10.56
N CYS A 223 -3.21 9.31 10.86
CA CYS A 223 -4.12 9.66 11.94
C CYS A 223 -4.96 8.47 12.43
N ASP A 224 -5.52 8.59 13.63
CA ASP A 224 -6.36 7.54 14.22
C ASP A 224 -7.71 7.34 13.50
N LEU A 225 -8.14 8.29 12.65
CA LEU A 225 -9.37 8.12 11.87
C LEU A 225 -9.26 6.91 10.95
N ILE A 226 -8.16 6.79 10.21
CA ILE A 226 -7.94 5.64 9.34
C ILE A 226 -7.73 4.35 10.16
N GLY A 227 -7.00 4.42 11.28
CA GLY A 227 -6.84 3.28 12.18
C GLY A 227 -8.16 2.70 12.68
N LYS A 228 -9.13 3.56 13.00
CA LYS A 228 -10.49 3.14 13.38
C LYS A 228 -11.25 2.47 12.23
N GLN A 229 -11.14 3.00 11.01
CA GLN A 229 -11.78 2.38 9.84
C GLN A 229 -11.17 1.00 9.53
N VAL A 230 -9.85 0.85 9.68
CA VAL A 230 -9.18 -0.45 9.55
C VAL A 230 -9.68 -1.43 10.62
N GLN A 231 -9.78 -1.01 11.88
CA GLN A 231 -10.32 -1.85 12.96
C GLN A 231 -11.78 -2.26 12.74
N GLN A 232 -12.60 -1.39 12.12
CA GLN A 232 -14.01 -1.69 11.85
C GLN A 232 -14.19 -2.92 10.95
N MET A 233 -13.27 -3.18 10.02
CA MET A 233 -13.33 -4.33 9.12
C MET A 233 -13.17 -5.68 9.85
N GLN A 234 -12.62 -5.71 11.07
CA GLN A 234 -12.52 -6.94 11.87
C GLN A 234 -13.88 -7.54 12.21
N LYS A 235 -14.97 -6.75 12.12
CA LYS A 235 -16.33 -7.25 12.29
C LYS A 235 -16.75 -8.21 11.18
N GLN A 236 -16.06 -8.19 10.04
CA GLN A 236 -16.40 -8.94 8.85
C GLN A 236 -15.49 -10.15 8.60
N THR A 237 -14.37 -10.25 9.31
CA THR A 237 -13.39 -11.32 9.10
C THR A 237 -12.58 -11.64 10.35
N ASN A 238 -12.13 -12.89 10.44
CA ASN A 238 -11.14 -13.31 11.43
C ASN A 238 -9.69 -13.23 10.90
N GLN A 239 -9.50 -12.93 9.61
CA GLN A 239 -8.19 -12.83 8.98
C GLN A 239 -8.06 -11.47 8.31
N GLN A 240 -7.23 -10.61 8.90
CA GLN A 240 -7.06 -9.25 8.41
C GLN A 240 -5.59 -8.86 8.29
N THR A 241 -5.26 -8.23 7.17
CA THR A 241 -3.97 -7.58 6.95
C THR A 241 -4.22 -6.16 6.47
N HIS A 242 -3.41 -5.22 6.94
CA HIS A 242 -3.41 -3.84 6.49
C HIS A 242 -2.05 -3.43 5.97
N ILE A 243 -1.99 -3.02 4.71
CA ILE A 243 -0.77 -2.53 4.06
C ILE A 243 -0.73 -1.00 4.10
N PHE A 244 0.44 -0.44 4.33
CA PHE A 244 0.65 1.02 4.30
C PHE A 244 2.05 1.40 3.79
N GLY A 245 2.28 2.70 3.58
CA GLY A 245 3.52 3.28 3.09
C GLY A 245 3.93 4.53 3.87
N HIS A 246 4.40 5.56 3.16
CA HIS A 246 4.67 6.94 3.61
C HIS A 246 5.86 7.12 4.53
N SER A 247 6.02 6.26 5.54
CA SER A 247 7.07 6.43 6.55
C SER A 247 8.48 6.09 6.06
N HIS A 248 8.57 5.40 4.92
CA HIS A 248 9.78 4.76 4.38
C HIS A 248 10.47 3.80 5.36
N MET A 249 9.69 3.24 6.30
CA MET A 249 10.18 2.33 7.33
C MET A 249 9.42 1.02 7.22
N ASN A 250 10.15 -0.05 6.89
CA ASN A 250 9.52 -1.36 6.78
C ASN A 250 8.97 -1.82 8.13
N VAL A 251 7.77 -2.37 8.07
CA VAL A 251 7.02 -2.88 9.22
C VAL A 251 6.43 -4.22 8.83
N ASP A 252 6.52 -5.20 9.72
CA ASP A 252 5.68 -6.40 9.67
C ASP A 252 5.41 -6.81 11.12
N THR A 253 4.21 -6.51 11.60
CA THR A 253 3.84 -6.76 12.99
C THR A 253 2.37 -7.09 13.09
N THR A 254 1.98 -7.79 14.15
CA THR A 254 0.57 -8.05 14.44
C THR A 254 0.16 -7.32 15.71
N LYS A 255 -0.92 -6.53 15.63
CA LYS A 255 -1.51 -5.83 16.76
C LYS A 255 -3.02 -6.01 16.73
N ASN A 256 -3.59 -6.39 17.87
CA ASN A 256 -5.04 -6.58 18.04
C ASN A 256 -5.68 -7.50 16.97
N GLY A 257 -4.96 -8.54 16.54
CA GLY A 257 -5.45 -9.49 15.53
C GLY A 257 -5.35 -9.00 14.07
N ILE A 258 -4.72 -7.84 13.81
CA ILE A 258 -4.46 -7.33 12.46
C ILE A 258 -2.96 -7.37 12.20
N ARG A 259 -2.55 -7.97 11.08
CA ARG A 259 -1.18 -7.88 10.58
C ARG A 259 -1.00 -6.55 9.84
N PHE A 260 -0.09 -5.71 10.30
CA PHE A 260 0.29 -4.45 9.65
C PHE A 260 1.61 -4.63 8.91
N VAL A 261 1.62 -4.27 7.63
CA VAL A 261 2.79 -4.42 6.77
C VAL A 261 3.08 -3.12 6.05
N GLN A 262 4.34 -2.70 6.05
CA GLN A 262 4.88 -1.68 5.16
C GLN A 262 6.12 -2.24 4.48
N HIS A 263 6.17 -2.10 3.16
CA HIS A 263 7.33 -2.47 2.34
C HIS A 263 7.65 -1.34 1.36
N ALA A 264 8.41 -0.37 1.85
CA ALA A 264 8.74 0.84 1.13
C ALA A 264 10.06 0.69 0.36
N VAL A 265 10.06 1.13 -0.89
CA VAL A 265 11.33 1.35 -1.63
C VAL A 265 12.01 2.61 -1.10
N GLY A 266 11.23 3.66 -0.87
CA GLY A 266 11.69 4.94 -0.38
C GLY A 266 12.46 5.76 -1.43
N ASN A 267 12.98 6.90 -1.01
CA ASN A 267 13.79 7.76 -1.86
C ASN A 267 15.10 7.07 -2.25
N ALA A 268 15.68 7.47 -3.38
CA ALA A 268 16.96 6.93 -3.83
C ALA A 268 18.10 7.09 -2.79
N THR A 269 18.02 8.14 -1.98
CA THR A 269 18.98 8.49 -0.92
C THR A 269 18.67 7.87 0.43
N ASP A 270 17.55 7.17 0.59
CA ASP A 270 17.22 6.56 1.88
C ASP A 270 18.19 5.43 2.19
N TYR A 271 18.59 5.34 3.46
CA TYR A 271 19.63 4.44 3.92
C TYR A 271 19.36 2.96 3.56
N PHE A 272 18.08 2.56 3.56
CA PHE A 272 17.66 1.18 3.26
C PHE A 272 17.25 0.96 1.80
N ALA A 273 17.25 2.01 0.96
CA ALA A 273 16.73 1.92 -0.38
C ALA A 273 17.51 0.93 -1.27
N ALA A 274 18.80 0.72 -0.99
CA ALA A 274 19.59 -0.31 -1.68
C ALA A 274 19.13 -1.74 -1.34
N GLU A 275 18.71 -2.01 -0.10
CA GLU A 275 18.16 -3.33 0.28
C GLU A 275 16.75 -3.52 -0.28
N ALA A 276 15.90 -2.49 -0.24
CA ALA A 276 14.56 -2.54 -0.81
C ALA A 276 14.55 -2.78 -2.34
N ARG A 277 15.60 -2.32 -3.04
CA ARG A 277 15.81 -2.57 -4.48
C ARG A 277 16.47 -3.92 -4.80
N SER A 278 16.73 -4.77 -3.80
CA SER A 278 17.34 -6.08 -4.06
C SER A 278 16.36 -7.02 -4.79
N PHE A 279 16.88 -7.78 -5.77
CA PHE A 279 16.12 -8.83 -6.44
C PHE A 279 16.12 -10.10 -5.59
N GLY A 280 14.94 -10.71 -5.42
CA GLY A 280 14.77 -11.97 -4.71
C GLY A 280 13.49 -12.01 -3.85
N PRO A 281 13.41 -12.93 -2.86
CA PRO A 281 12.21 -13.10 -2.03
C PRO A 281 11.78 -11.86 -1.23
N LYS A 282 12.64 -10.84 -1.17
CA LYS A 282 12.40 -9.58 -0.46
C LYS A 282 11.99 -8.43 -1.39
N THR A 283 11.95 -8.61 -2.70
CA THR A 283 11.58 -7.54 -3.66
C THR A 283 10.15 -7.05 -3.44
N PHE A 284 9.27 -7.96 -3.03
CA PHE A 284 7.91 -7.68 -2.63
C PHE A 284 7.60 -8.42 -1.34
N VAL A 285 6.74 -7.87 -0.49
CA VAL A 285 6.19 -8.68 0.61
C VAL A 285 5.11 -9.59 0.07
N THR A 286 5.29 -10.90 0.25
CA THR A 286 4.27 -11.91 -0.04
C THR A 286 3.24 -11.91 1.09
N LEU A 287 1.98 -11.62 0.75
CA LEU A 287 0.86 -11.62 1.70
C LEU A 287 0.16 -12.97 1.73
N ILE A 288 -0.06 -13.54 0.54
CA ILE A 288 -0.57 -14.89 0.34
C ILE A 288 0.29 -15.53 -0.75
N GLY A 289 0.94 -16.65 -0.42
CA GLY A 289 1.86 -17.34 -1.34
C GLY A 289 1.23 -18.49 -2.15
N TYR A 290 -0.03 -18.84 -1.86
CA TYR A 290 -0.79 -19.84 -2.62
C TYR A 290 -2.30 -19.71 -2.35
N ILE A 291 -3.07 -19.39 -3.38
CA ILE A 291 -4.54 -19.39 -3.36
C ILE A 291 -5.02 -20.65 -4.10
N PRO A 292 -5.76 -21.56 -3.43
CA PRO A 292 -6.23 -22.78 -4.08
C PRO A 292 -7.12 -22.46 -5.29
N TYR A 293 -6.75 -22.99 -6.46
CA TYR A 293 -7.55 -22.87 -7.67
C TYR A 293 -8.90 -23.56 -7.47
N ASN A 294 -10.00 -22.92 -7.89
CA ASN A 294 -11.33 -23.52 -7.77
C ASN A 294 -11.52 -24.60 -8.85
N PHE A 295 -11.16 -25.85 -8.52
CA PHE A 295 -11.26 -27.03 -9.40
C PHE A 295 -12.65 -27.24 -10.03
N GLY A 296 -13.71 -26.69 -9.43
CA GLY A 296 -15.08 -26.81 -9.94
C GLY A 296 -15.31 -26.20 -11.34
N LYS A 297 -14.57 -25.14 -11.71
CA LYS A 297 -14.68 -24.52 -13.05
C LYS A 297 -14.00 -25.34 -14.15
N VAL A 298 -12.90 -26.04 -13.84
CA VAL A 298 -12.18 -26.88 -14.81
C VAL A 298 -13.02 -28.11 -15.19
N LEU A 299 -13.73 -28.71 -14.24
CA LEU A 299 -14.63 -29.83 -14.53
C LEU A 299 -15.86 -29.41 -15.37
N GLY A 300 -16.35 -28.19 -15.19
CA GLY A 300 -17.41 -27.61 -16.02
C GLY A 300 -16.98 -27.35 -17.47
N ALA A 301 -15.71 -26.97 -17.69
CA ALA A 301 -15.15 -26.75 -19.02
C ALA A 301 -14.79 -28.05 -19.77
N ILE A 302 -14.55 -29.15 -19.05
CA ILE A 302 -14.14 -30.44 -19.65
C ILE A 302 -15.35 -31.38 -19.89
N GLY A 303 -16.59 -30.96 -19.56
CA GLY A 303 -17.79 -31.74 -19.88
C GLY A 303 -17.79 -33.16 -19.30
N MET A 304 -17.10 -33.39 -18.17
CA MET A 304 -17.08 -34.69 -17.53
C MET A 304 -18.33 -34.89 -16.69
N GLN A 305 -19.28 -35.65 -17.23
CA GLN A 305 -20.44 -36.13 -16.48
C GLN A 305 -20.02 -36.90 -15.22
N HIS A 306 -20.82 -36.70 -14.17
CA HIS A 306 -20.72 -37.08 -12.77
C HIS A 306 -20.46 -38.58 -12.39
N LYS A 307 -19.81 -39.40 -13.23
CA LYS A 307 -19.67 -40.86 -12.98
C LYS A 307 -18.24 -41.43 -12.86
N LYS A 308 -17.20 -40.61 -12.70
CA LYS A 308 -15.82 -41.10 -12.47
C LYS A 308 -15.07 -40.45 -11.28
N ILE A 309 -15.78 -39.90 -10.30
CA ILE A 309 -15.14 -39.17 -9.17
C ILE A 309 -14.68 -40.10 -8.02
N HIS A 310 -15.01 -41.40 -8.03
CA HIS A 310 -14.61 -42.31 -6.94
C HIS A 310 -13.22 -42.96 -7.11
N GLY A 311 -12.52 -42.77 -8.23
CA GLY A 311 -11.22 -43.42 -8.50
C GLY A 311 -9.98 -42.53 -8.39
N MET A 312 -10.11 -41.20 -8.53
CA MET A 312 -8.95 -40.29 -8.56
C MET A 312 -8.55 -39.73 -7.19
N HIS A 313 -9.46 -39.74 -6.21
CA HIS A 313 -9.15 -39.27 -4.85
C HIS A 313 -8.11 -40.14 -4.13
N GLN A 314 -7.95 -41.42 -4.50
CA GLN A 314 -6.95 -42.30 -3.87
C GLN A 314 -5.55 -42.25 -4.51
N MET A 315 -5.39 -41.74 -5.74
CA MET A 315 -4.06 -41.67 -6.38
C MET A 315 -3.28 -40.40 -6.00
N MET A 316 -3.95 -39.26 -5.76
CA MET A 316 -3.26 -37.99 -5.46
C MET A 316 -2.81 -37.83 -4.00
N PHE A 317 -3.43 -38.54 -3.05
CA PHE A 317 -3.02 -38.51 -1.64
C PHE A 317 -1.95 -39.56 -1.27
N GLY A 318 -1.52 -40.39 -2.22
CA GLY A 318 -0.50 -41.44 -2.02
C GLY A 318 0.94 -41.03 -2.34
N MET A 319 1.17 -39.80 -2.83
CA MET A 319 2.49 -39.31 -3.20
C MET A 319 2.67 -37.87 -2.69
N VAL A 320 2.98 -37.70 -1.42
CA VAL A 320 4.00 -36.78 -0.84
C VAL A 320 3.92 -36.92 0.69
N PRO A 321 4.68 -37.82 1.33
CA PRO A 321 4.89 -37.79 2.77
C PRO A 321 6.18 -37.02 3.07
N GLU A 322 6.20 -35.69 2.86
CA GLU A 322 7.36 -34.86 3.27
C GLU A 322 7.12 -33.32 3.31
N LEU A 323 5.88 -32.83 3.24
CA LEU A 323 5.57 -31.38 3.29
C LEU A 323 4.97 -30.87 4.62
N SER A 324 4.90 -31.71 5.67
CA SER A 324 4.42 -31.27 6.98
C SER A 324 5.45 -30.44 7.78
N ASP A 325 6.73 -30.50 7.41
CA ASP A 325 7.81 -30.00 8.29
C ASP A 325 8.44 -28.68 7.81
N VAL A 326 7.96 -28.10 6.70
CA VAL A 326 8.44 -26.80 6.17
C VAL A 326 7.48 -25.63 6.47
N LEU A 327 6.26 -25.90 6.95
CA LEU A 327 5.20 -24.88 7.11
C LEU A 327 4.97 -24.39 8.56
N THR A 328 5.85 -24.72 9.52
CA THR A 328 5.67 -24.31 10.93
C THR A 328 6.87 -23.62 11.57
N GLN A 329 7.90 -23.24 10.81
CA GLN A 329 8.99 -22.46 11.39
C GLN A 329 8.63 -20.98 11.50
N PRO A 330 8.68 -20.37 12.70
CA PRO A 330 8.52 -18.92 12.84
C PRO A 330 9.70 -18.23 12.12
N TYR A 331 9.38 -17.33 11.21
CA TYR A 331 10.38 -16.42 10.62
C TYR A 331 11.14 -15.72 11.74
N PRO A 332 12.49 -15.65 11.70
CA PRO A 332 13.25 -14.96 12.72
C PRO A 332 12.89 -13.47 12.71
N CYS A 333 12.17 -13.07 13.76
CA CYS A 333 11.98 -11.69 14.19
C CYS A 333 13.37 -11.07 14.45
N TYR A 334 13.88 -10.28 13.51
CA TYR A 334 15.03 -9.42 13.77
C TYR A 334 14.57 -8.11 14.40
N ILE A 335 14.20 -8.16 15.68
CA ILE A 335 14.23 -6.95 16.53
C ILE A 335 15.68 -6.76 16.95
N LYS A 336 16.40 -5.89 16.24
CA LYS A 336 17.61 -5.27 16.80
C LYS A 336 17.16 -4.07 17.64
N ARG A 337 16.95 -4.30 18.94
CA ARG A 337 16.95 -3.22 19.94
C ARG A 337 18.35 -2.59 19.92
N TYR A 338 18.47 -1.39 19.38
CA TYR A 338 19.65 -0.55 19.58
C TYR A 338 19.34 0.55 20.58
N ALA A 339 19.44 0.18 21.85
CA ALA A 339 19.86 1.09 22.92
C ALA A 339 21.24 0.59 23.38
N ASP A 340 22.12 1.51 23.75
CA ASP A 340 23.52 1.32 24.20
C ASP A 340 24.61 1.42 23.12
N VAL A 341 24.78 2.62 22.56
CA VAL A 341 26.14 3.07 22.25
C VAL A 341 26.73 3.65 23.53
N LYS A 342 27.48 2.83 24.26
CA LYS A 342 28.39 3.30 25.30
C LYS A 342 29.44 4.20 24.65
N VAL A 343 29.49 5.46 25.10
CA VAL A 343 30.66 6.33 24.94
C VAL A 343 31.80 5.68 25.71
N SER A 344 32.63 4.89 25.03
CA SER A 344 33.91 4.45 25.57
C SER A 344 35.00 5.42 25.12
N ASN A 345 35.46 6.22 26.08
CA ASN A 345 36.72 6.95 26.02
C ASN A 345 37.83 6.07 25.44
N VAL A 346 38.39 6.48 24.32
CA VAL A 346 39.74 6.08 23.92
C VAL A 346 40.54 7.37 23.74
N CYS A 347 41.27 7.71 24.80
CA CYS A 347 42.45 8.56 24.69
C CYS A 347 43.42 7.90 23.71
N VAL A 348 43.72 8.57 22.60
CA VAL A 348 45.00 8.38 21.93
C VAL A 348 45.66 9.75 21.83
N ASN A 349 46.65 9.92 22.70
CA ASN A 349 47.70 10.91 22.55
C ASN A 349 48.38 10.72 21.19
N VAL A 350 48.30 11.74 20.32
CA VAL A 350 49.37 12.01 19.36
C VAL A 350 49.70 13.49 19.48
N HIS A 351 50.69 13.76 20.32
CA HIS A 351 51.40 15.03 20.40
C HIS A 351 52.38 15.12 19.22
N ASN A 352 52.54 16.32 18.68
CA ASN A 352 53.68 16.80 17.87
C ASN A 352 53.78 16.22 16.44
N LYS A 353 53.97 17.00 15.36
CA LYS A 353 54.81 18.21 15.22
C LYS A 353 54.55 18.90 13.86
N LEU A 354 54.77 20.21 13.85
CA LEU A 354 55.36 21.08 12.81
C LEU A 354 54.47 21.84 11.79
N MET A 355 54.40 23.14 12.09
CA MET A 355 54.31 24.36 11.27
C MET A 355 52.97 24.79 10.71
#